data_AF-A0A2E3UW14-F1
#
_entry.id   AF-A0A2E3UW14-F1
#
_cell.length_a   1.000
_cell.length_b   1.000
_cell.length_c   1.000
_cell.angle_alpha   90.00
_cell.angle_beta   90.00
_cell.angle_gamma   90.00
#
_symmetry.space_group_name_H-M   'P 1'
#
loop_
_entity.id
_entity.type
_entity.pdbx_description
1 polymer ?
#
loop_
_entity_poly.entity_id
_entity_poly.type
_entity_poly.pdbx_seq_one_letter_code
_entity_poly.pdbx_strand_id
1 'polypeptide(L)'
;MNKTYDLILFDLDDTLVNFSNSEKLSFFRILETMNLQNKFESIFPIYKRISKYLWHKLENNKISSEDLRDRRWLLLLDEIGK
;
A
#
# COMPACT_ATOMS: atom_id res chain seq x y z
N MET A 1 16.90 -36.77 9.97
CA MET A 1 17.84 -36.00 9.12
C MET A 1 17.67 -34.53 9.45
N ASN A 2 18.73 -33.84 9.90
CA ASN A 2 18.73 -32.38 9.96
C ASN A 2 18.92 -31.84 8.55
N LYS A 3 18.01 -30.98 8.10
CA LYS A 3 18.20 -30.21 6.87
C LYS A 3 18.93 -28.91 7.23
N THR A 4 20.04 -28.67 6.54
CA THR A 4 20.78 -27.39 6.57
C THR A 4 20.50 -26.64 5.28
N TYR A 5 20.31 -25.33 5.38
CA TYR A 5 20.11 -24.45 4.24
C TYR A 5 21.26 -23.44 4.19
N ASP A 6 21.94 -23.34 3.05
CA ASP A 6 23.05 -22.41 2.84
C ASP A 6 22.56 -20.98 2.57
N LEU A 7 21.31 -20.83 2.13
CA LEU A 7 20.66 -19.56 1.82
C LEU A 7 19.21 -19.58 2.27
N ILE A 8 18.78 -18.51 2.93
CA ILE A 8 17.38 -18.24 3.26
C ILE A 8 17.05 -16.85 2.75
N LEU A 9 16.02 -16.77 1.91
CA LEU A 9 15.50 -15.50 1.40
C LEU A 9 14.24 -15.15 2.18
N PHE A 10 14.22 -13.97 2.77
CA PHE A 10 13.06 -13.42 3.45
C PHE A 10 12.44 -12.32 2.59
N ASP A 11 11.12 -12.38 2.48
CA ASP A 11 10.37 -11.19 2.14
C ASP A 11 10.46 -10.17 3.30
N LEU A 12 10.24 -8.89 3.01
CA LEU A 12 10.31 -7.84 4.00
C LEU A 12 8.93 -7.59 4.63
N ASP A 13 7.97 -7.19 3.80
CA ASP A 13 6.68 -6.65 4.24
C ASP A 13 5.78 -7.76 4.76
N ASP A 14 5.28 -7.57 5.98
CA ASP A 14 4.47 -8.54 6.75
C ASP A 14 5.16 -9.92 6.96
N THR A 15 6.47 -10.00 6.71
CA THR A 15 7.34 -11.13 7.04
C THR A 15 8.36 -10.76 8.12
N LEU A 16 9.18 -9.73 7.89
CA LEU A 16 10.15 -9.21 8.86
C LEU A 16 9.65 -7.94 9.55
N VAL A 17 8.81 -7.15 8.87
CA VAL A 17 8.26 -5.90 9.41
C VAL A 17 6.74 -5.86 9.29
N ASN A 18 6.05 -5.19 10.21
CA ASN A 18 4.59 -5.02 10.15
C ASN A 18 4.24 -3.85 9.23
N PHE A 19 4.26 -4.12 7.92
CA PHE A 19 3.92 -3.15 6.89
C PHE A 19 2.45 -2.77 6.99
N SER A 20 1.55 -3.74 7.20
CA SER A 20 0.11 -3.50 7.30
C SER A 20 -0.25 -2.46 8.38
N ASN A 21 0.38 -2.52 9.55
CA ASN A 21 0.15 -1.53 10.60
C ASN A 21 0.77 -0.17 10.26
N SER A 22 1.98 -0.16 9.68
CA SER A 22 2.68 1.07 9.27
C SER A 22 1.92 1.81 8.16
N GLU A 23 1.38 1.07 7.20
CA GLU A 23 0.53 1.60 6.13
C GLU A 23 -0.75 2.21 6.71
N LYS A 24 -1.42 1.50 7.62
CA LYS A 24 -2.64 2.00 8.28
C LYS A 24 -2.38 3.32 9.00
N LEU A 25 -1.31 3.38 9.81
CA LEU A 25 -0.96 4.56 10.58
C LEU A 25 -0.56 5.75 9.69
N SER A 26 0.28 5.51 8.69
CA SER A 26 0.72 6.57 7.75
C SER A 26 -0.44 7.11 6.93
N PHE A 27 -1.35 6.23 6.46
CA PHE A 27 -2.54 6.65 5.75
C PHE A 27 -3.47 7.49 6.63
N PHE A 28 -3.71 7.07 7.89
CA PHE A 28 -4.51 7.84 8.83
C PHE A 28 -3.94 9.25 9.03
N ARG A 29 -2.61 9.39 9.18
CA ARG A 29 -1.94 10.69 9.30
C ARG A 29 -2.11 11.57 8.06
N ILE A 30 -2.13 10.99 6.85
CA ILE A 30 -2.43 11.73 5.62
C ILE A 30 -3.87 12.26 5.65
N LEU A 31 -4.83 11.47 6.14
CA LEU A 31 -6.18 11.97 6.30
C LEU A 31 -6.28 13.07 7.37
N GLU A 32 -5.51 13.00 8.46
CA GLU A 32 -5.45 14.07 9.46
C GLU A 32 -4.98 15.39 8.86
N THR A 33 -3.93 15.38 8.01
CA THR A 33 -3.46 16.63 7.36
C THR A 33 -4.49 17.24 6.40
N MET A 34 -5.43 16.43 5.91
CA MET A 34 -6.54 16.84 5.06
C MET A 34 -7.84 17.15 5.82
N ASN A 35 -7.85 17.02 7.16
CA ASN A 35 -9.06 17.06 8.00
C ASN A 35 -10.14 16.03 7.57
N LEU A 36 -9.72 14.82 7.18
CA LEU A 36 -10.57 13.72 6.73
C LEU A 36 -10.47 12.46 7.61
N GLN A 37 -9.79 12.52 8.76
CA GLN A 37 -9.55 11.37 9.63
C GLN A 37 -10.85 10.70 10.12
N ASN A 38 -11.93 11.46 10.24
CA ASN A 38 -13.27 10.94 10.56
C ASN A 38 -13.88 10.07 9.43
N LYS A 39 -13.31 10.11 8.23
CA LYS A 39 -13.69 9.29 7.07
C LYS A 39 -12.73 8.12 6.83
N PHE A 40 -11.84 7.82 7.78
CA PHE A 40 -10.86 6.74 7.61
C PHE A 40 -11.50 5.41 7.19
N GLU A 41 -12.58 5.00 7.87
CA GLU A 41 -13.24 3.71 7.62
C GLU A 41 -13.90 3.64 6.23
N SER A 42 -14.25 4.76 5.60
CA SER A 42 -14.81 4.77 4.24
C SER A 42 -13.74 4.94 3.16
N ILE A 43 -12.64 5.65 3.44
CA ILE A 43 -11.61 5.97 2.45
C ILE A 43 -10.50 4.91 2.40
N PHE A 44 -10.08 4.36 3.54
CA PHE A 44 -8.96 3.40 3.58
C PHE A 44 -9.21 2.12 2.74
N PRO A 45 -10.42 1.54 2.72
CA PRO A 45 -10.71 0.40 1.82
C PRO A 45 -10.55 0.75 0.34
N ILE A 46 -10.91 1.97 -0.07
CA ILE A 46 -10.75 2.47 -1.44
C ILE A 46 -9.27 2.53 -1.79
N TYR A 47 -8.47 3.16 -0.93
CA TYR A 47 -7.01 3.22 -1.07
C TYR A 47 -6.40 1.81 -1.19
N LYS A 48 -6.79 0.86 -0.33
CA LYS A 48 -6.26 -0.53 -0.38
C LYS A 48 -6.60 -1.21 -1.69
N ARG A 49 -7.83 -1.03 -2.21
CA ARG A 49 -8.25 -1.58 -3.51
C ARG A 49 -7.42 -1.01 -4.66
N ILE A 50 -7.25 0.32 -4.70
CA ILE A 50 -6.44 1.01 -5.72
C ILE A 50 -4.97 0.57 -5.63
N SER A 51 -4.40 0.57 -4.43
CA SER A 51 -3.03 0.15 -4.15
C SER A 51 -2.76 -1.27 -4.66
N LYS A 52 -3.61 -2.23 -4.32
CA LYS A 52 -3.51 -3.62 -4.76
C LYS A 52 -3.57 -3.75 -6.29
N TYR A 53 -4.48 -3.02 -6.93
CA TYR A 53 -4.59 -3.02 -8.39
C TYR A 53 -3.34 -2.48 -9.08
N LEU A 54 -2.74 -1.41 -8.57
CA LEU A 54 -1.51 -0.84 -9.13
C LEU A 54 -0.30 -1.74 -8.88
N TRP A 55 -0.20 -2.36 -7.71
CA TRP A 55 0.84 -3.37 -7.44
C TRP A 55 0.77 -4.53 -8.44
N HIS A 56 -0.41 -5.09 -8.68
CA HIS A 56 -0.59 -6.12 -9.70
C HIS A 56 -0.15 -5.64 -11.09
N LYS A 57 -0.40 -4.37 -11.46
CA LYS A 57 0.09 -3.81 -12.72
C LYS A 57 1.61 -3.68 -12.77
N LEU A 58 2.24 -3.28 -11.66
CA LEU A 58 3.70 -3.17 -11.55
C LEU A 58 4.35 -4.55 -11.70
N GLU A 59 3.84 -5.56 -10.98
CA GLU A 59 4.31 -6.95 -11.05
C GLU A 59 4.20 -7.54 -12.46
N ASN A 60 3.23 -7.08 -13.25
CA ASN A 60 3.03 -7.46 -14.65
C ASN A 60 3.75 -6.53 -15.65
N ASN A 61 4.69 -5.69 -15.20
CA ASN A 61 5.46 -4.74 -16.00
C ASN A 61 4.59 -3.79 -16.85
N LYS A 62 3.38 -3.44 -16.38
CA LYS A 62 2.44 -2.56 -17.09
C LYS A 62 2.59 -1.10 -16.73
N ILE A 63 3.22 -0.80 -15.59
CA ILE A 63 3.52 0.54 -15.08
C ILE A 63 4.88 0.51 -14.39
N SER A 64 5.51 1.66 -14.21
CA SER A 64 6.72 1.80 -13.39
C SER A 64 6.41 1.89 -11.89
N SER A 65 7.43 1.77 -11.05
CA SER A 65 7.28 2.01 -9.61
C SER A 65 6.96 3.48 -9.30
N GLU A 66 7.43 4.41 -10.13
CA GLU A 66 7.09 5.83 -10.06
C GLU A 66 5.62 6.07 -10.38
N ASP A 67 5.13 5.48 -11.48
CA ASP A 67 3.71 5.52 -11.84
C ASP A 67 2.81 5.01 -10.72
N LEU A 68 3.19 3.91 -10.07
CA LEU A 68 2.42 3.35 -8.96
C LEU A 68 2.34 4.33 -7.78
N ARG A 69 3.44 5.00 -7.43
CA ARG A 69 3.48 5.97 -6.31
C ARG A 69 2.54 7.12 -6.56
N ASP A 70 2.57 7.71 -7.76
CA ASP A 70 1.81 8.93 -8.05
C ASP A 70 0.34 8.62 -8.38
N ARG A 71 0.10 7.63 -9.24
CA ARG A 71 -1.27 7.29 -9.68
C ARG A 71 -2.15 6.82 -8.54
N ARG A 72 -1.59 6.21 -7.49
CA ARG A 72 -2.38 5.74 -6.34
C ARG A 72 -3.12 6.90 -5.67
N TRP A 73 -2.44 8.04 -5.53
CA TRP A 73 -3.03 9.23 -4.92
C TRP A 73 -3.99 9.93 -5.87
N LEU A 74 -3.64 10.06 -7.15
CA LEU A 74 -4.53 10.65 -8.15
C LEU A 74 -5.87 9.91 -8.25
N LEU A 75 -5.83 8.57 -8.35
CA LEU A 75 -7.03 7.75 -8.41
C LEU A 75 -7.85 7.79 -7.12
N LEU A 76 -7.17 7.84 -5.96
CA LEU A 76 -7.86 7.95 -4.68
C LEU A 76 -8.60 9.28 -4.57
N LEU A 77 -7.93 10.39 -4.90
CA LEU A 77 -8.49 11.74 -4.82
C LEU A 77 -9.70 11.90 -5.76
N ASP A 78 -9.57 11.43 -7.00
CA ASP A 78 -10.67 11.40 -7.98
C ASP A 78 -11.89 10.64 -7.43
N GLU A 79 -11.68 9.43 -6.88
CA GLU A 79 -12.77 8.59 -6.37
C GLU A 79 -13.45 9.15 -5.11
N ILE A 80 -12.74 9.93 -4.29
CA ILE A 80 -13.32 10.61 -3.12
C ILE A 80 -13.82 12.03 -3.42
N GLY A 81 -13.72 12.47 -4.69
CA GLY A 81 -14.17 13.79 -5.14
C GLY A 81 -13.32 14.96 -4.62
N LYS A 82 -12.00 14.83 -4.65
CA LYS A 82 -11.03 15.86 -4.22
C LYS A 82 -10.03 16.20 -5.30
#